data_AF-A0A520ED69-F1
#
_entry.id   AF-A0A520ED69-F1
#
_cell.length_a   1.000
_cell.length_b   1.000
_cell.length_c   1.000
_cell.angle_alpha   90.00
_cell.angle_beta   90.00
_cell.angle_gamma   90.00
#
_symmetry.space_group_name_H-M   'P 1'
#
loop_
_entity.id
_entity.type
_entity.pdbx_description
1 polymer ?
#
loop_
_entity_poly.entity_id
_entity_poly.type
_entity_poly.pdbx_seq_one_letter_code
_entity_poly.pdbx_strand_id
1 'polypeptide(L)'
;MYTLKSIARRSVTLGAAFAIVASTVVPAASAFAANALNPLTERSLLLSSSAPGFQDTDGSGYSTTAPNPAAGGNVLGTYAPAGTGPNGKKSGQTFTFRTSSAETVRAYTFQFCTTAAGLCQAPGNNTGDARPTPNDRQVNDGVGGGWEAKTSDFDVTGSFAQATAAAPTAGQYQITIGDSNTPTAASNWTLTAENLEDQTFAHPDNARLTGKNNFMTLRSTTGDAIPAGARVKIEFKASETAYITNPGNGSFFVKINTYKDGSATGQLPDTDANIVDGGVTVANVMTDSIHITTKVLETMAFSVGTKNPDTVVKATANDHGTCESIIQEDNNRLDLGNPSAENSLETGRGWDVNSYWRLSSNSSGGATVYYSGNTLANTVGDEIAPMTTKARSQPGTEQFGLGFIDANLDTLSSSFNDALALTDSRYKRPSSYPFITVAGQSAVTNPGFDQLAGQPISDDYADAAGTLDNGTGGQGSAQFKFVKASNTVPEPIAQQNQQVISCATAKMRYVGNIGADTPAGVYTTKINYLAAPQY
;
A
#
# COMPACT_ATOMS: atom_id res chain seq x y z
N MET A 1 48.90 0.78 -12.35
CA MET A 1 49.59 1.52 -11.28
C MET A 1 48.82 2.82 -11.06
N TYR A 2 48.62 3.17 -9.79
CA TYR A 2 47.80 4.25 -9.21
C TYR A 2 46.31 3.98 -8.89
N THR A 3 46.03 4.35 -7.64
CA THR A 3 45.00 3.95 -6.68
C THR A 3 44.06 5.10 -6.33
N LEU A 4 42.78 4.74 -6.11
CA LEU A 4 41.77 5.27 -5.16
C LEU A 4 41.72 6.78 -4.81
N LYS A 5 40.50 7.33 -4.85
CA LYS A 5 39.95 8.14 -3.74
C LYS A 5 38.42 8.14 -3.72
N SER A 6 37.86 7.57 -2.66
CA SER A 6 36.49 7.83 -2.21
C SER A 6 36.42 9.19 -1.53
N ILE A 7 35.30 9.88 -1.65
CA ILE A 7 34.90 10.99 -0.76
C ILE A 7 33.46 10.73 -0.30
N ALA A 8 33.30 10.78 1.01
CA ALA A 8 32.10 10.47 1.77
C ALA A 8 31.08 11.62 1.79
N ARG A 9 29.83 11.23 2.07
CA ARG A 9 28.78 11.87 2.90
C ARG A 9 28.81 13.40 3.05
N ARG A 10 27.65 14.03 2.76
CA ARG A 10 27.08 15.09 3.60
C ARG A 10 25.56 15.19 3.45
N SER A 11 24.87 14.89 4.54
CA SER A 11 23.48 15.22 4.84
C SER A 11 23.34 16.73 5.07
N VAL A 12 22.20 17.33 4.70
CA VAL A 12 21.73 18.59 5.29
C VAL A 12 20.20 18.57 5.42
N THR A 13 19.75 18.61 6.68
CA THR A 13 18.39 18.89 7.17
C THR A 13 18.19 20.39 7.34
N LEU A 14 16.97 20.91 7.08
CA LEU A 14 16.28 22.11 7.63
C LEU A 14 15.15 22.49 6.63
N GLY A 15 13.88 22.78 6.93
CA GLY A 15 13.13 22.97 8.18
C GLY A 15 12.03 24.04 7.94
N ALA A 16 10.77 23.74 8.34
CA ALA A 16 9.67 24.65 8.80
C ALA A 16 9.15 25.81 7.86
N ALA A 17 7.92 26.33 7.86
CA ALA A 17 6.62 26.09 8.53
C ALA A 17 5.52 27.10 8.00
N PHE A 18 4.26 26.90 8.44
CA PHE A 18 3.09 27.83 8.56
C PHE A 18 2.20 28.13 7.32
N ALA A 19 0.85 28.28 7.35
CA ALA A 19 -0.24 28.33 8.37
C ALA A 19 -1.62 28.01 7.69
N ILE A 20 -2.52 27.15 8.22
CA ILE A 20 -3.73 27.35 9.07
C ILE A 20 -4.85 28.29 8.53
N VAL A 21 -6.12 27.78 8.56
CA VAL A 21 -7.44 28.36 8.97
C VAL A 21 -8.55 27.80 8.04
N ALA A 22 -9.79 27.41 8.40
CA ALA A 22 -10.54 26.94 9.57
C ALA A 22 -12.01 26.77 9.11
N SER A 23 -12.75 25.77 9.64
CA SER A 23 -14.23 25.63 9.74
C SER A 23 -14.57 24.13 9.80
N THR A 24 -15.46 23.57 10.62
CA THR A 24 -16.53 24.07 11.49
C THR A 24 -16.92 22.96 12.48
N VAL A 25 -17.45 23.38 13.63
CA VAL A 25 -17.77 22.62 14.85
C VAL A 25 -19.11 21.88 14.76
N VAL A 26 -19.16 20.61 15.17
CA VAL A 26 -20.32 19.90 15.77
C VAL A 26 -19.76 19.02 16.90
N PRO A 27 -20.40 18.95 18.10
CA PRO A 27 -19.72 18.50 19.31
C PRO A 27 -19.60 16.97 19.38
N ALA A 28 -18.43 16.46 19.05
CA ALA A 28 -17.99 15.18 19.58
C ALA A 28 -17.71 15.38 21.08
N ALA A 29 -18.52 14.76 21.93
CA ALA A 29 -18.22 14.64 23.34
C ALA A 29 -16.78 14.10 23.49
N SER A 30 -15.99 14.82 24.28
CA SER A 30 -14.58 14.63 24.60
C SER A 30 -14.08 13.18 24.61
N ALA A 31 -13.49 12.75 23.50
CA ALA A 31 -12.63 11.56 23.40
C ALA A 31 -11.15 11.93 23.13
N PHE A 32 -10.79 13.22 23.28
CA PHE A 32 -9.43 13.72 23.07
C PHE A 32 -8.91 14.42 24.33
N ALA A 33 -8.67 13.61 25.36
CA ALA A 33 -7.84 13.99 26.52
C ALA A 33 -6.80 12.89 26.81
N ALA A 34 -6.23 12.27 25.77
CA ALA A 34 -5.22 11.23 25.90
C ALA A 34 -3.90 11.53 25.15
N ASN A 35 -3.73 12.75 24.61
CA ASN A 35 -2.60 13.09 23.74
C ASN A 35 -1.35 13.64 24.46
N ALA A 36 -1.18 13.36 25.76
CA ALA A 36 0.02 13.76 26.51
C ALA A 36 0.90 12.58 27.00
N LEU A 37 0.52 11.32 26.75
CA LEU A 37 1.15 10.15 27.39
C LEU A 37 1.76 9.10 26.43
N ASN A 38 2.05 9.43 25.17
CA ASN A 38 2.54 8.41 24.24
C ASN A 38 3.84 8.78 23.49
N PRO A 39 5.00 8.80 24.15
CA PRO A 39 6.22 8.40 23.48
C PRO A 39 6.07 6.91 23.13
N LEU A 40 6.16 6.58 21.84
CA LEU A 40 6.03 5.23 21.27
C LEU A 40 6.74 4.16 22.14
N THR A 41 6.00 3.56 23.07
CA THR A 41 6.50 2.42 23.87
C THR A 41 6.20 1.16 23.09
N GLU A 42 7.25 0.44 22.67
CA GLU A 42 7.10 -0.92 22.14
C GLU A 42 6.44 -1.77 23.23
N ARG A 43 5.23 -2.28 22.97
CA ARG A 43 4.51 -3.18 23.87
C ARG A 43 4.16 -4.44 23.10
N SER A 44 4.49 -5.58 23.68
CA SER A 44 4.21 -6.89 23.13
C SER A 44 3.67 -7.80 24.22
N LEU A 45 2.66 -8.56 23.84
CA LEU A 45 2.10 -9.64 24.64
C LEU A 45 2.46 -10.93 23.91
N LEU A 46 3.31 -11.75 24.51
CA LEU A 46 3.62 -13.05 23.93
C LEU A 46 2.62 -14.08 24.45
N LEU A 47 1.62 -14.33 23.63
CA LEU A 47 0.72 -15.46 23.72
C LEU A 47 0.99 -16.33 22.50
N SER A 48 1.95 -17.26 22.61
CA SER A 48 2.13 -18.25 21.55
C SER A 48 1.03 -19.30 21.68
N SER A 49 0.00 -19.18 20.83
CA SER A 49 -1.01 -20.24 20.63
C SER A 49 -0.50 -21.35 19.70
N SER A 50 0.80 -21.40 19.44
CA SER A 50 1.43 -22.29 18.47
C SER A 50 2.80 -22.74 18.97
N ALA A 51 2.84 -23.58 20.01
CA ALA A 51 3.98 -24.49 20.20
C ALA A 51 3.70 -25.76 19.38
N PRO A 52 4.29 -25.93 18.18
CA PRO A 52 4.09 -27.13 17.39
C PRO A 52 4.72 -28.30 18.18
N GLY A 53 3.89 -29.23 18.65
CA GLY A 53 4.32 -30.36 19.47
C GLY A 53 3.55 -30.56 20.79
N PHE A 54 2.71 -29.60 21.21
CA PHE A 54 1.77 -29.82 22.32
C PHE A 54 0.48 -30.47 21.79
N GLN A 55 0.34 -31.78 21.97
CA GLN A 55 -0.95 -32.47 21.89
C GLN A 55 -1.61 -32.47 23.29
N ASP A 56 -2.82 -31.93 23.35
CA ASP A 56 -3.91 -32.10 24.32
C ASP A 56 -3.63 -32.48 25.79
N THR A 57 -4.20 -31.70 26.73
CA THR A 57 -5.12 -32.21 27.80
C THR A 57 -5.83 -31.07 28.53
N ASP A 58 -6.90 -30.63 27.88
CA ASP A 58 -8.23 -30.18 28.33
C ASP A 58 -8.64 -29.80 29.77
N GLY A 59 -7.90 -30.03 30.86
CA GLY A 59 -8.37 -29.63 32.20
C GLY A 59 -9.12 -30.69 33.01
N SER A 60 -8.61 -31.93 33.07
CA SER A 60 -9.19 -32.97 33.94
C SER A 60 -8.25 -33.95 34.69
N GLY A 61 -6.90 -33.90 34.66
CA GLY A 61 -6.19 -35.00 35.37
C GLY A 61 -4.66 -35.13 35.46
N TYR A 62 -3.84 -34.10 35.20
CA TYR A 62 -2.39 -34.21 35.47
C TYR A 62 -1.97 -33.31 36.64
N SER A 63 -1.37 -33.95 37.64
CA SER A 63 -0.73 -33.35 38.82
C SER A 63 0.74 -33.78 38.87
N THR A 64 1.46 -33.41 39.93
CA THR A 64 2.77 -34.00 40.28
C THR A 64 2.79 -35.54 40.31
N THR A 65 1.64 -36.22 40.22
CA THR A 65 1.50 -37.69 40.24
C THR A 65 1.14 -38.33 38.90
N ALA A 66 1.07 -37.60 37.77
CA ALA A 66 0.80 -38.18 36.45
C ALA A 66 1.75 -37.63 35.33
N PRO A 67 2.32 -38.47 34.44
CA PRO A 67 3.38 -38.06 33.50
C PRO A 67 2.86 -37.26 32.29
N ASN A 68 3.64 -36.28 31.82
CA ASN A 68 3.38 -35.54 30.57
C ASN A 68 4.10 -36.22 29.39
N PRO A 69 3.39 -36.78 28.38
CA PRO A 69 4.02 -37.47 27.25
C PRO A 69 4.82 -36.54 26.31
N ALA A 70 4.52 -35.23 26.30
CA ALA A 70 5.19 -34.24 25.43
C ALA A 70 6.54 -33.74 25.99
N ALA A 71 6.88 -34.07 27.23
CA ALA A 71 8.11 -33.64 27.91
C ALA A 71 9.28 -34.65 27.83
N GLY A 72 9.22 -35.62 26.91
CA GLY A 72 10.35 -36.53 26.66
C GLY A 72 10.48 -37.72 27.63
N GLY A 73 9.36 -38.32 28.02
CA GLY A 73 9.32 -39.63 28.69
C GLY A 73 9.58 -39.61 30.21
N ASN A 74 8.71 -40.30 30.96
CA ASN A 74 8.77 -40.57 32.41
C ASN A 74 9.01 -39.40 33.39
N VAL A 75 8.96 -38.15 32.96
CA VAL A 75 9.00 -36.99 33.87
C VAL A 75 7.57 -36.62 34.30
N LEU A 76 7.32 -36.67 35.61
CA LEU A 76 6.06 -36.25 36.24
C LEU A 76 5.83 -34.73 36.04
N GLY A 77 4.60 -34.36 35.66
CA GLY A 77 3.98 -33.03 35.65
C GLY A 77 4.87 -31.79 35.44
N THR A 78 4.92 -31.26 34.22
CA THR A 78 5.33 -29.87 33.99
C THR A 78 4.24 -29.13 33.23
N TYR A 79 3.67 -28.10 33.87
CA TYR A 79 2.75 -27.14 33.27
C TYR A 79 3.37 -26.50 32.02
N ALA A 80 2.51 -26.06 31.10
CA ALA A 80 2.93 -25.31 29.92
C ALA A 80 3.84 -24.12 30.34
N PRO A 81 5.04 -23.94 29.74
CA PRO A 81 5.90 -22.79 30.01
C PRO A 81 5.17 -21.45 29.81
N ALA A 82 5.65 -20.37 30.42
CA ALA A 82 5.08 -19.04 30.23
C ALA A 82 4.95 -18.71 28.74
N GLY A 83 3.74 -18.30 28.30
CA GLY A 83 3.47 -17.95 26.91
C GLY A 83 2.98 -19.07 25.98
N THR A 84 2.66 -20.28 26.48
CA THR A 84 2.33 -21.46 25.63
C THR A 84 0.89 -22.01 25.78
N GLY A 85 -0.02 -21.28 26.43
CA GLY A 85 -1.37 -21.78 26.74
C GLY A 85 -2.38 -21.66 25.58
N PRO A 86 -3.03 -22.75 25.12
CA PRO A 86 -4.14 -22.69 24.18
C PRO A 86 -5.33 -21.90 24.74
N ASN A 87 -6.23 -21.46 23.86
CA ASN A 87 -7.52 -20.91 24.26
C ASN A 87 -8.25 -21.91 25.18
N GLY A 88 -8.84 -21.40 26.27
CA GLY A 88 -9.62 -22.22 27.18
C GLY A 88 -8.84 -22.98 28.24
N LYS A 89 -7.57 -22.62 28.49
CA LYS A 89 -6.65 -23.38 29.36
C LYS A 89 -5.94 -22.51 30.39
N LYS A 90 -5.54 -23.16 31.50
CA LYS A 90 -4.67 -22.61 32.54
C LYS A 90 -3.29 -22.36 31.96
N SER A 91 -2.81 -21.12 32.03
CA SER A 91 -1.59 -20.68 31.37
C SER A 91 -0.78 -19.72 32.24
N GLY A 92 0.51 -19.61 31.93
CA GLY A 92 1.34 -18.47 32.32
C GLY A 92 1.39 -17.44 31.20
N GLN A 93 1.64 -16.18 31.53
CA GLN A 93 1.73 -15.09 30.56
C GLN A 93 3.07 -14.36 30.63
N THR A 94 3.53 -13.86 29.50
CA THR A 94 4.72 -12.99 29.44
C THR A 94 4.35 -11.66 28.81
N PHE A 95 4.58 -10.58 29.57
CA PHE A 95 4.46 -9.21 29.08
C PHE A 95 5.85 -8.67 28.81
N THR A 96 6.05 -8.05 27.65
CA THR A 96 7.29 -7.35 27.34
C THR A 96 6.96 -5.96 26.81
N PHE A 97 7.49 -4.93 27.46
CA PHE A 97 7.28 -3.54 27.04
C PHE A 97 8.49 -2.67 27.38
N ARG A 98 8.56 -1.45 26.82
CA ARG A 98 9.56 -0.44 27.21
C ARG A 98 8.91 0.67 28.03
N THR A 99 9.68 1.28 28.94
CA THR A 99 9.27 2.51 29.63
C THR A 99 9.79 3.73 28.88
N SER A 100 9.05 4.84 28.83
CA SER A 100 9.47 6.06 28.10
C SER A 100 10.26 7.04 28.96
N SER A 101 10.15 6.94 30.29
CA SER A 101 10.81 7.86 31.23
C SER A 101 11.78 7.12 32.16
N ALA A 102 12.64 7.90 32.80
CA ALA A 102 13.57 7.44 33.83
C ALA A 102 12.97 7.53 35.25
N GLU A 103 11.65 7.71 35.37
CA GLU A 103 10.97 7.78 36.65
C GLU A 103 11.09 6.46 37.42
N THR A 104 11.01 6.54 38.75
CA THR A 104 10.93 5.33 39.57
C THR A 104 9.56 4.69 39.40
N VAL A 105 9.52 3.51 38.80
CA VAL A 105 8.28 2.77 38.57
C VAL A 105 7.89 2.01 39.83
N ARG A 106 6.66 2.22 40.28
CA ARG A 106 6.12 1.63 41.52
C ARG A 106 4.93 0.72 41.30
N ALA A 107 4.28 0.79 40.14
CA ALA A 107 3.20 -0.15 39.83
C ALA A 107 3.05 -0.44 38.33
N TYR A 108 2.52 -1.63 38.04
CA TYR A 108 2.03 -2.02 36.72
C TYR A 108 0.58 -2.50 36.84
N THR A 109 -0.24 -2.17 35.86
CA THR A 109 -1.59 -2.73 35.76
C THR A 109 -1.82 -3.39 34.40
N PHE A 110 -2.63 -4.44 34.40
CA PHE A 110 -3.03 -5.19 33.23
C PHE A 110 -4.54 -5.39 33.28
N GLN A 111 -5.26 -4.73 32.38
CA GLN A 111 -6.70 -4.87 32.27
C GLN A 111 -7.06 -5.63 30.99
N PHE A 112 -7.71 -6.77 31.13
CA PHE A 112 -8.10 -7.62 30.02
C PHE A 112 -9.51 -7.25 29.57
N CYS A 113 -9.63 -6.87 28.30
CA CYS A 113 -10.86 -6.35 27.71
C CYS A 113 -11.19 -7.05 26.39
N THR A 114 -12.48 -7.13 26.06
CA THR A 114 -12.97 -7.56 24.75
C THR A 114 -12.70 -6.53 23.64
N THR A 115 -12.50 -5.25 23.98
CA THR A 115 -12.26 -4.15 23.04
C THR A 115 -10.93 -3.44 23.31
N ALA A 116 -10.38 -2.82 22.26
CA ALA A 116 -9.11 -2.10 22.32
C ALA A 116 -9.20 -0.72 23.01
N ALA A 117 -10.40 -0.17 23.18
CA ALA A 117 -10.63 1.12 23.82
C ALA A 117 -12.06 1.18 24.38
N GLY A 118 -12.26 2.01 25.41
CA GLY A 118 -13.57 2.24 26.03
C GLY A 118 -13.81 1.40 27.29
N LEU A 119 -15.09 1.13 27.55
CA LEU A 119 -15.52 0.37 28.72
C LEU A 119 -15.07 -1.09 28.60
N CYS A 120 -14.58 -1.66 29.70
CA CYS A 120 -13.92 -2.96 29.68
C CYS A 120 -14.85 -4.07 30.17
N GLN A 121 -15.07 -5.08 29.34
CA GLN A 121 -15.65 -6.37 29.73
C GLN A 121 -14.57 -7.44 29.66
N ALA A 122 -14.55 -8.35 30.63
CA ALA A 122 -13.58 -9.43 30.64
C ALA A 122 -13.82 -10.36 29.44
N PRO A 123 -12.76 -10.83 28.78
CA PRO A 123 -12.91 -11.75 27.66
C PRO A 123 -13.33 -13.13 28.16
N GLY A 124 -14.21 -13.80 27.43
CA GLY A 124 -14.74 -15.09 27.85
C GLY A 124 -16.03 -15.45 27.15
N ASN A 125 -16.31 -16.74 27.03
CA ASN A 125 -17.48 -17.23 26.32
C ASN A 125 -18.24 -18.32 27.09
N ASN A 126 -18.11 -18.36 28.42
CA ASN A 126 -18.92 -19.26 29.25
C ASN A 126 -20.40 -18.94 29.03
N THR A 127 -21.24 -19.95 29.18
CA THR A 127 -22.69 -19.77 29.13
C THR A 127 -23.19 -19.03 30.39
N GLY A 128 -24.34 -18.35 30.31
CA GLY A 128 -24.89 -17.53 31.41
C GLY A 128 -24.28 -16.13 31.52
N ASP A 129 -24.66 -15.38 32.55
CA ASP A 129 -24.27 -13.99 32.83
C ASP A 129 -24.03 -13.81 34.35
N ALA A 130 -22.98 -13.08 34.73
CA ALA A 130 -22.69 -12.85 36.14
C ALA A 130 -23.56 -11.77 36.81
N ARG A 131 -24.36 -11.00 36.04
CA ARG A 131 -25.28 -9.96 36.55
C ARG A 131 -26.55 -10.47 37.24
N PRO A 132 -27.31 -11.45 36.72
CA PRO A 132 -28.52 -11.93 37.38
C PRO A 132 -28.22 -12.45 38.78
N THR A 133 -29.23 -12.36 39.66
CA THR A 133 -29.20 -12.96 41.00
C THR A 133 -30.28 -14.05 41.06
N PRO A 134 -29.91 -15.35 41.22
CA PRO A 134 -28.55 -15.86 41.36
C PRO A 134 -27.74 -15.79 40.05
N ASN A 135 -26.41 -15.67 40.19
CA ASN A 135 -25.46 -15.71 39.08
C ASN A 135 -25.61 -17.06 38.35
N ASP A 136 -25.91 -17.02 37.05
CA ASP A 136 -26.08 -18.21 36.21
C ASP A 136 -24.89 -18.44 35.26
N ARG A 137 -23.82 -17.63 35.38
CA ARG A 137 -22.58 -17.80 34.64
C ARG A 137 -21.94 -19.14 34.99
N GLN A 138 -21.73 -19.95 33.94
CA GLN A 138 -21.00 -21.19 34.00
C GLN A 138 -19.60 -20.95 34.57
N VAL A 139 -19.19 -21.82 35.49
CA VAL A 139 -17.85 -21.82 36.08
C VAL A 139 -16.82 -22.35 35.08
N ASN A 140 -15.58 -21.85 35.18
CA ASN A 140 -14.46 -22.36 34.39
C ASN A 140 -14.14 -23.83 34.73
N ASP A 141 -14.19 -24.17 36.02
CA ASP A 141 -13.88 -25.48 36.59
C ASP A 141 -15.13 -26.36 36.76
N GLY A 142 -14.96 -27.68 36.80
CA GLY A 142 -16.00 -28.67 37.08
C GLY A 142 -16.55 -29.40 35.85
N VAL A 143 -17.31 -30.47 36.12
CA VAL A 143 -17.97 -31.30 35.09
C VAL A 143 -18.99 -30.46 34.32
N GLY A 144 -18.82 -30.39 33.01
CA GLY A 144 -19.59 -29.49 32.13
C GLY A 144 -19.18 -28.02 32.25
N GLY A 145 -18.04 -27.71 32.88
CA GLY A 145 -17.50 -26.36 33.01
C GLY A 145 -16.85 -25.83 31.74
N GLY A 146 -16.45 -24.55 31.78
CA GLY A 146 -15.89 -23.83 30.63
C GLY A 146 -14.63 -24.47 30.04
N TRP A 147 -13.78 -25.12 30.85
CA TRP A 147 -12.58 -25.79 30.36
C TRP A 147 -12.90 -27.04 29.52
N GLU A 148 -13.84 -27.87 29.97
CA GLU A 148 -14.31 -29.07 29.24
C GLU A 148 -15.05 -28.66 27.96
N ALA A 149 -15.89 -27.63 28.05
CA ALA A 149 -16.68 -27.11 26.94
C ALA A 149 -15.88 -26.26 25.93
N LYS A 150 -14.60 -25.94 26.23
CA LYS A 150 -13.76 -25.02 25.46
C LYS A 150 -14.37 -23.62 25.32
N THR A 151 -15.07 -23.18 26.37
CA THR A 151 -15.75 -21.88 26.44
C THR A 151 -15.31 -21.04 27.62
N SER A 152 -14.17 -21.32 28.26
CA SER A 152 -13.84 -20.67 29.54
C SER A 152 -13.73 -19.14 29.47
N ASP A 153 -14.03 -18.50 30.59
CA ASP A 153 -13.76 -17.09 30.81
C ASP A 153 -12.31 -16.86 31.16
N PHE A 154 -11.80 -15.68 30.79
CA PHE A 154 -10.54 -15.21 31.32
C PHE A 154 -10.65 -15.06 32.84
N ASP A 155 -9.66 -15.56 33.55
CA ASP A 155 -9.63 -15.47 35.00
C ASP A 155 -8.20 -15.56 35.52
N VAL A 156 -7.86 -14.69 36.47
CA VAL A 156 -6.62 -14.78 37.23
C VAL A 156 -6.94 -15.47 38.54
N THR A 157 -6.48 -16.72 38.66
CA THR A 157 -6.78 -17.58 39.81
C THR A 157 -5.54 -17.75 40.69
N GLY A 158 -5.73 -17.63 42.01
CA GLY A 158 -4.70 -17.85 43.01
C GLY A 158 -3.77 -16.67 43.25
N SER A 159 -2.72 -16.92 44.04
CA SER A 159 -1.72 -15.92 44.41
C SER A 159 -0.35 -16.31 43.87
N PHE A 160 0.13 -15.57 42.87
CA PHE A 160 1.51 -15.75 42.39
C PHE A 160 2.50 -15.10 43.36
N ALA A 161 3.54 -15.83 43.76
CA ALA A 161 4.64 -15.29 44.55
C ALA A 161 5.72 -14.66 43.65
N GLN A 162 6.34 -13.56 44.06
CA GLN A 162 7.49 -13.04 43.31
C GLN A 162 8.69 -14.00 43.47
N ALA A 163 9.32 -14.37 42.37
CA ALA A 163 10.50 -15.21 42.37
C ALA A 163 11.73 -14.46 42.91
N THR A 164 12.66 -15.21 43.48
CA THR A 164 13.98 -14.71 43.92
C THR A 164 15.04 -14.78 42.81
N ALA A 165 14.77 -15.54 41.74
CA ALA A 165 15.64 -15.72 40.59
C ALA A 165 15.05 -15.06 39.33
N ALA A 166 15.89 -14.84 38.30
CA ALA A 166 15.44 -14.22 37.04
C ALA A 166 14.41 -15.06 36.27
N ALA A 167 14.50 -16.38 36.36
CA ALA A 167 13.50 -17.29 35.79
C ALA A 167 12.57 -17.79 36.93
N PRO A 168 11.26 -17.46 36.90
CA PRO A 168 10.32 -17.94 37.91
C PRO A 168 10.08 -19.45 37.83
N THR A 169 9.76 -20.07 38.96
CA THR A 169 9.24 -21.47 39.02
C THR A 169 7.72 -21.49 39.01
N ALA A 170 7.11 -22.68 38.98
CA ALA A 170 5.65 -22.82 38.98
C ALA A 170 5.01 -22.06 40.16
N GLY A 171 3.94 -21.31 39.88
CA GLY A 171 3.23 -20.49 40.86
C GLY A 171 3.93 -19.18 41.20
N GLN A 172 5.01 -18.83 40.48
CA GLN A 172 5.75 -17.60 40.68
C GLN A 172 5.66 -16.67 39.46
N TYR A 173 5.97 -15.41 39.69
CA TYR A 173 6.22 -14.43 38.65
C TYR A 173 7.55 -13.72 38.87
N GLN A 174 8.13 -13.15 37.81
CA GLN A 174 9.32 -12.31 37.94
C GLN A 174 9.28 -11.12 36.99
N ILE A 175 9.82 -9.99 37.46
CA ILE A 175 10.06 -8.79 36.67
C ILE A 175 11.56 -8.72 36.37
N THR A 176 11.90 -8.55 35.10
CA THR A 176 13.27 -8.38 34.64
C THR A 176 13.39 -7.10 33.83
N ILE A 177 14.46 -6.34 34.06
CA ILE A 177 14.70 -5.02 33.49
C ILE A 177 15.98 -5.04 32.64
N GLY A 178 15.91 -4.36 31.49
CA GLY A 178 16.98 -4.22 30.52
C GLY A 178 17.18 -5.46 29.65
N ASP A 179 18.00 -5.31 28.62
CA ASP A 179 18.32 -6.40 27.68
C ASP A 179 19.21 -7.49 28.32
N SER A 180 19.82 -7.20 29.47
CA SER A 180 20.53 -8.17 30.30
C SER A 180 19.61 -9.03 31.19
N ASN A 181 18.28 -8.86 31.11
CA ASN A 181 17.29 -9.55 31.94
C ASN A 181 17.60 -9.48 33.45
N THR A 182 17.95 -8.29 33.95
CA THR A 182 18.31 -8.10 35.36
C THR A 182 17.05 -8.25 36.23
N PRO A 183 16.98 -9.23 37.15
CA PRO A 183 15.80 -9.40 38.00
C PRO A 183 15.63 -8.24 38.97
N THR A 184 14.39 -7.84 39.23
CA THR A 184 14.07 -6.91 40.32
C THR A 184 14.31 -7.57 41.68
N ALA A 185 14.43 -6.76 42.74
CA ALA A 185 14.65 -7.26 44.09
C ALA A 185 13.51 -8.22 44.51
N ALA A 186 13.91 -9.36 45.09
CA ALA A 186 12.98 -10.39 45.53
C ALA A 186 11.99 -9.84 46.58
N SER A 187 10.71 -10.21 46.45
CA SER A 187 9.62 -9.87 47.37
C SER A 187 9.30 -8.38 47.49
N ASN A 188 9.81 -7.53 46.60
CA ASN A 188 9.48 -6.11 46.55
C ASN A 188 8.11 -5.86 45.90
N TRP A 189 7.72 -6.74 44.97
CA TRP A 189 6.49 -6.63 44.21
C TRP A 189 5.42 -7.56 44.77
N THR A 190 4.18 -7.05 44.82
CA THR A 190 2.98 -7.81 45.22
C THR A 190 1.95 -7.76 44.11
N LEU A 191 1.43 -8.93 43.73
CA LEU A 191 0.33 -9.07 42.78
C LEU A 191 -1.02 -9.11 43.50
N THR A 192 -1.98 -8.35 43.00
CA THR A 192 -3.40 -8.51 43.29
C THR A 192 -4.18 -8.66 42.00
N ALA A 193 -5.29 -9.40 42.06
CA ALA A 193 -6.22 -9.53 40.96
C ALA A 193 -7.65 -9.33 41.45
N GLU A 194 -8.45 -8.61 40.66
CA GLU A 194 -9.84 -8.28 40.99
C GLU A 194 -10.69 -8.23 39.71
N ASN A 195 -12.01 -8.30 39.87
CA ASN A 195 -12.97 -8.08 38.80
C ASN A 195 -13.31 -6.58 38.70
N LEU A 196 -12.91 -5.95 37.59
CA LEU A 196 -13.27 -4.59 37.21
C LEU A 196 -13.98 -4.54 35.85
N GLU A 197 -14.90 -5.46 35.62
CA GLU A 197 -15.82 -5.38 34.49
C GLU A 197 -16.77 -4.18 34.64
N ASP A 198 -17.00 -3.47 33.53
CA ASP A 198 -18.00 -2.42 33.48
C ASP A 198 -19.40 -3.02 33.51
N GLN A 199 -20.12 -2.79 34.61
CA GLN A 199 -21.45 -3.34 34.83
C GLN A 199 -22.54 -2.73 33.95
N THR A 200 -22.28 -1.54 33.39
CA THR A 200 -23.22 -0.74 32.60
C THR A 200 -22.99 -0.88 31.10
N PHE A 201 -21.81 -1.34 30.69
CA PHE A 201 -21.50 -1.60 29.30
C PHE A 201 -22.20 -2.88 28.80
N ALA A 202 -22.81 -2.80 27.62
CA ALA A 202 -23.32 -3.94 26.88
C ALA A 202 -22.66 -3.97 25.50
N HIS A 203 -21.64 -4.82 25.33
CA HIS A 203 -21.05 -5.03 24.02
C HIS A 203 -22.08 -5.64 23.06
N PRO A 204 -22.19 -5.16 21.80
CA PRO A 204 -23.20 -5.62 20.84
C PRO A 204 -23.15 -7.14 20.57
N ASP A 205 -21.96 -7.72 20.64
CA ASP A 205 -21.74 -9.16 20.37
C ASP A 205 -21.62 -10.03 21.63
N ASN A 206 -21.48 -9.45 22.83
CA ASN A 206 -21.31 -10.20 24.08
C ASN A 206 -21.72 -9.37 25.29
N ALA A 207 -23.02 -9.12 25.44
CA ALA A 207 -23.54 -8.26 26.51
C ALA A 207 -23.43 -8.85 27.93
N ARG A 208 -22.73 -9.98 28.14
CA ARG A 208 -22.73 -10.76 29.40
C ARG A 208 -21.46 -10.50 30.19
N LEU A 209 -21.58 -10.36 31.52
CA LEU A 209 -20.41 -10.26 32.41
C LEU A 209 -19.91 -11.66 32.79
N THR A 210 -18.60 -11.80 32.94
CA THR A 210 -17.97 -13.05 33.36
C THR A 210 -17.97 -13.22 34.88
N GLY A 211 -17.94 -12.13 35.63
CA GLY A 211 -17.76 -12.15 37.08
C GLY A 211 -16.33 -12.49 37.52
N LYS A 212 -15.36 -12.55 36.59
CA LYS A 212 -14.00 -13.06 36.83
C LYS A 212 -12.97 -11.95 36.98
N ASN A 213 -11.80 -12.31 37.54
CA ASN A 213 -10.73 -11.36 37.75
C ASN A 213 -10.06 -11.00 36.41
N ASN A 214 -10.36 -9.81 35.90
CA ASN A 214 -9.84 -9.29 34.64
C ASN A 214 -8.87 -8.12 34.81
N PHE A 215 -8.54 -7.76 36.05
CA PHE A 215 -7.60 -6.68 36.35
C PHE A 215 -6.51 -7.16 37.28
N MET A 216 -5.26 -7.11 36.82
CA MET A 216 -4.08 -7.40 37.63
C MET A 216 -3.37 -6.10 38.00
N THR A 217 -2.90 -6.04 39.23
CA THR A 217 -2.06 -4.95 39.74
C THR A 217 -0.81 -5.50 40.40
N LEU A 218 0.36 -5.10 39.92
CA LEU A 218 1.65 -5.31 40.56
C LEU A 218 2.06 -4.02 41.26
N ARG A 219 2.32 -4.05 42.58
CA ARG A 219 2.80 -2.89 43.34
C ARG A 219 4.13 -3.16 44.01
N SER A 220 4.98 -2.15 44.01
CA SER A 220 6.22 -2.13 44.76
C SER A 220 6.21 -1.03 45.82
N THR A 221 6.70 -1.36 47.00
CA THR A 221 6.82 -0.40 48.11
C THR A 221 7.97 0.58 47.91
N THR A 222 9.09 0.13 47.33
CA THR A 222 10.26 0.97 47.07
C THR A 222 10.28 1.53 45.65
N GLY A 223 9.70 0.82 44.69
CA GLY A 223 9.85 1.02 43.26
C GLY A 223 11.18 0.53 42.71
N ASP A 224 11.30 0.53 41.39
CA ASP A 224 12.53 0.27 40.64
C ASP A 224 12.84 1.46 39.72
N ALA A 225 14.10 1.89 39.70
CA ALA A 225 14.58 2.92 38.78
C ALA A 225 14.84 2.29 37.41
N ILE A 226 13.99 2.58 36.43
CA ILE A 226 14.05 1.98 35.09
C ILE A 226 14.57 3.05 34.11
N PRO A 227 15.71 2.83 33.43
CA PRO A 227 16.18 3.77 32.42
C PRO A 227 15.15 3.97 31.31
N ALA A 228 15.03 5.19 30.80
CA ALA A 228 14.18 5.47 29.65
C ALA A 228 14.57 4.57 28.45
N GLY A 229 13.58 3.93 27.83
CA GLY A 229 13.74 2.99 26.74
C GLY A 229 14.14 1.57 27.16
N ALA A 230 14.38 1.30 28.44
CA ALA A 230 14.73 -0.04 28.90
C ALA A 230 13.55 -1.00 28.73
N ARG A 231 13.86 -2.24 28.34
CA ARG A 231 12.88 -3.32 28.25
C ARG A 231 12.52 -3.82 29.64
N VAL A 232 11.23 -3.96 29.90
CA VAL A 232 10.65 -4.65 31.06
C VAL A 232 10.03 -5.94 30.55
N LYS A 233 10.39 -7.06 31.16
CA LYS A 233 9.76 -8.36 30.93
C LYS A 233 9.17 -8.86 32.24
N ILE A 234 7.87 -9.14 32.24
CA ILE A 234 7.15 -9.75 33.37
C ILE A 234 6.70 -11.14 32.95
N GLU A 235 7.20 -12.16 33.61
CA GLU A 235 6.90 -13.56 33.32
C GLU A 235 6.11 -14.18 34.48
N PHE A 236 4.92 -14.70 34.19
CA PHE A 236 4.10 -15.48 35.10
C PHE A 236 4.17 -16.95 34.73
N LYS A 237 4.46 -17.82 35.70
CA LYS A 237 4.53 -19.27 35.46
C LYS A 237 3.46 -20.00 36.24
N ALA A 238 2.56 -20.67 35.52
CA ALA A 238 1.40 -21.34 36.09
C ALA A 238 1.78 -22.50 37.03
N SER A 239 0.85 -22.82 37.94
CA SER A 239 0.82 -23.97 38.83
C SER A 239 -0.62 -24.47 39.00
N GLU A 240 -0.80 -25.53 39.80
CA GLU A 240 -2.13 -26.03 40.19
C GLU A 240 -3.00 -24.97 40.90
N THR A 241 -2.38 -24.12 41.72
CA THR A 241 -3.09 -23.18 42.60
C THR A 241 -2.98 -21.73 42.17
N ALA A 242 -2.06 -21.39 41.25
CA ALA A 242 -1.88 -20.04 40.70
C ALA A 242 -1.69 -20.10 39.18
N TYR A 243 -2.64 -19.56 38.41
CA TYR A 243 -2.65 -19.61 36.95
C TYR A 243 -3.53 -18.49 36.35
N ILE A 244 -3.32 -18.20 35.07
CA ILE A 244 -4.17 -17.30 34.29
C ILE A 244 -4.90 -18.14 33.24
N THR A 245 -6.23 -18.15 33.28
CA THR A 245 -7.06 -18.81 32.29
C THR A 245 -7.17 -17.94 31.05
N ASN A 246 -6.75 -18.44 29.88
CA ASN A 246 -7.04 -17.77 28.62
C ASN A 246 -8.50 -18.00 28.23
N PRO A 247 -9.19 -17.02 27.63
CA PRO A 247 -10.57 -17.20 27.18
C PRO A 247 -10.67 -18.37 26.18
N GLY A 248 -11.80 -19.07 26.20
CA GLY A 248 -12.06 -20.27 25.38
C GLY A 248 -12.12 -19.98 23.88
N ASN A 249 -12.46 -18.76 23.51
CA ASN A 249 -12.54 -18.32 22.12
C ASN A 249 -12.29 -16.81 21.98
N GLY A 250 -11.99 -16.38 20.76
CA GLY A 250 -11.88 -14.98 20.38
C GLY A 250 -10.52 -14.34 20.65
N SER A 251 -10.39 -13.10 20.22
CA SER A 251 -9.28 -12.22 20.58
C SER A 251 -9.63 -11.41 21.81
N PHE A 252 -8.61 -11.03 22.59
CA PHE A 252 -8.75 -10.06 23.67
C PHE A 252 -7.63 -9.05 23.61
N PHE A 253 -7.85 -7.94 24.29
CA PHE A 253 -6.92 -6.84 24.44
C PHE A 253 -6.46 -6.73 25.89
N VAL A 254 -5.23 -6.28 26.10
CA VAL A 254 -4.72 -5.94 27.43
C VAL A 254 -4.30 -4.48 27.43
N LYS A 255 -4.95 -3.66 28.27
CA LYS A 255 -4.49 -2.30 28.58
C LYS A 255 -3.40 -2.40 29.63
N ILE A 256 -2.21 -1.92 29.30
CA ILE A 256 -1.05 -1.95 30.20
C ILE A 256 -0.68 -0.52 30.59
N ASN A 257 -0.71 -0.24 31.88
CA ASN A 257 -0.26 1.04 32.42
C ASN A 257 0.91 0.84 33.39
N THR A 258 1.81 1.81 33.44
CA THR A 258 2.96 1.90 34.33
C THR A 258 2.82 3.17 35.15
N TYR A 259 3.06 3.09 36.46
CA TYR A 259 2.84 4.19 37.40
C TYR A 259 4.08 4.46 38.23
N LYS A 260 4.28 5.73 38.60
CA LYS A 260 5.29 6.16 39.57
C LYS A 260 4.77 6.17 41.01
N ASP A 261 3.46 5.98 41.21
CA ASP A 261 2.84 5.76 42.51
C ASP A 261 2.59 4.26 42.76
N GLY A 262 2.80 3.83 44.00
CA GLY A 262 2.58 2.47 44.49
C GLY A 262 1.67 2.43 45.72
N SER A 263 0.91 3.50 46.01
CA SER A 263 0.07 3.62 47.20
C SER A 263 -0.81 2.37 47.42
N ALA A 264 -0.87 1.91 48.67
CA ALA A 264 -1.39 0.59 49.03
C ALA A 264 -2.93 0.50 49.11
N THR A 265 -3.65 1.58 48.84
CA THR A 265 -5.10 1.68 49.06
C THR A 265 -5.85 2.02 47.78
N GLY A 266 -6.75 1.11 47.35
CA GLY A 266 -7.66 1.34 46.21
C GLY A 266 -6.98 1.20 44.85
N GLN A 267 -7.76 1.40 43.78
CA GLN A 267 -7.27 1.48 42.40
C GLN A 267 -6.29 2.65 42.27
N LEU A 268 -5.22 2.47 41.49
CA LEU A 268 -4.28 3.56 41.23
C LEU A 268 -4.99 4.64 40.39
N PRO A 269 -4.87 5.94 40.75
CA PRO A 269 -5.54 6.99 40.00
C PRO A 269 -5.05 6.99 38.55
N ASP A 270 -5.94 6.78 37.58
CA ASP A 270 -5.67 6.91 36.13
C ASP A 270 -5.66 8.42 35.76
N THR A 271 -4.80 9.18 36.43
CA THR A 271 -4.56 10.60 36.14
C THR A 271 -3.18 10.78 35.52
N ASP A 272 -3.06 11.72 34.59
CA ASP A 272 -1.81 12.03 33.88
C ASP A 272 -0.64 12.33 34.83
N ALA A 273 -0.93 12.77 36.05
CA ALA A 273 0.08 13.06 37.06
C ALA A 273 0.78 11.82 37.62
N ASN A 274 0.19 10.61 37.53
CA ASN A 274 0.66 9.39 38.19
C ASN A 274 1.11 8.29 37.21
N ILE A 275 0.68 8.39 35.94
CA ILE A 275 1.05 7.47 34.88
C ILE A 275 2.42 7.85 34.34
N VAL A 276 3.32 6.87 34.32
CA VAL A 276 4.63 6.96 33.64
C VAL A 276 4.45 6.65 32.16
N ASP A 277 3.74 5.56 31.85
CA ASP A 277 3.44 5.11 30.50
C ASP A 277 2.09 4.39 30.48
N GLY A 278 1.12 4.82 29.68
CA GLY A 278 -0.21 4.21 29.70
C GLY A 278 -1.08 4.51 28.48
N GLY A 279 -2.25 3.85 28.42
CA GLY A 279 -3.26 4.08 27.38
C GLY A 279 -3.10 3.26 26.10
N VAL A 280 -2.18 2.30 26.07
CA VAL A 280 -1.96 1.43 24.89
C VAL A 280 -2.52 0.03 25.15
N THR A 281 -3.30 -0.47 24.19
CA THR A 281 -3.84 -1.84 24.20
C THR A 281 -3.07 -2.75 23.27
N VAL A 282 -2.71 -3.94 23.76
CA VAL A 282 -2.06 -5.01 22.98
C VAL A 282 -3.04 -6.16 22.78
N ALA A 283 -3.15 -6.67 21.55
CA ALA A 283 -4.02 -7.80 21.23
C ALA A 283 -3.29 -9.15 21.41
N ASN A 284 -4.02 -10.19 21.81
CA ASN A 284 -3.53 -11.57 21.93
C ASN A 284 -3.01 -12.16 20.59
N VAL A 285 -3.57 -11.75 19.45
CA VAL A 285 -3.20 -12.28 18.12
C VAL A 285 -2.08 -11.46 17.48
N MET A 286 -0.91 -11.39 18.11
CA MET A 286 0.28 -10.80 17.50
C MET A 286 1.42 -11.82 17.49
N THR A 287 1.33 -12.79 16.57
CA THR A 287 2.47 -13.61 16.16
C THR A 287 2.73 -13.33 14.69
N ASP A 288 3.79 -12.55 14.44
CA ASP A 288 4.47 -12.34 13.16
C ASP A 288 3.65 -11.94 11.92
N SER A 289 4.04 -10.82 11.31
CA SER A 289 3.49 -10.37 10.04
C SER A 289 3.70 -11.41 8.92
N ILE A 290 2.65 -11.74 8.18
CA ILE A 290 2.75 -12.54 6.95
C ILE A 290 3.58 -11.75 5.92
N HIS A 291 4.78 -12.21 5.63
CA HIS A 291 5.62 -11.64 4.58
C HIS A 291 5.18 -12.19 3.22
N ILE A 292 4.32 -11.45 2.52
CA ILE A 292 3.91 -11.78 1.15
C ILE A 292 4.87 -11.08 0.19
N THR A 293 5.74 -11.85 -0.46
CA THR A 293 6.54 -11.35 -1.59
C THR A 293 5.86 -11.74 -2.89
N THR A 294 5.53 -10.76 -3.73
CA THR A 294 5.18 -10.99 -5.14
C THR A 294 6.21 -10.32 -6.03
N LYS A 295 6.47 -10.90 -7.19
CA LYS A 295 7.31 -10.30 -8.24
C LYS A 295 6.39 -9.75 -9.31
N VAL A 296 6.46 -8.45 -9.56
CA VAL A 296 5.85 -7.85 -10.74
C VAL A 296 6.88 -7.90 -11.84
N LEU A 297 6.59 -8.63 -12.93
CA LEU A 297 7.40 -8.56 -14.13
C LEU A 297 7.15 -7.23 -14.82
N GLU A 298 8.19 -6.67 -15.42
CA GLU A 298 8.02 -5.54 -16.32
C GLU A 298 7.25 -5.98 -17.56
N THR A 299 6.24 -5.21 -17.93
CA THR A 299 5.36 -5.44 -19.06
C THR A 299 5.29 -4.19 -19.90
N MET A 300 5.61 -4.30 -21.18
CA MET A 300 5.45 -3.26 -22.18
C MET A 300 4.63 -3.79 -23.34
N ALA A 301 3.58 -3.06 -23.73
CA ALA A 301 2.79 -3.35 -24.93
C ALA A 301 2.91 -2.15 -25.87
N PHE A 302 3.38 -2.40 -27.09
CA PHE A 302 3.55 -1.37 -28.11
C PHE A 302 2.91 -1.84 -29.42
N SER A 303 2.07 -0.98 -30.01
CA SER A 303 1.37 -1.27 -31.27
C SER A 303 1.40 -0.05 -32.18
N VAL A 304 1.45 -0.30 -33.49
CA VAL A 304 1.49 0.72 -34.54
C VAL A 304 0.53 0.29 -35.65
N GLY A 305 -0.15 1.26 -36.25
CA GLY A 305 -1.08 1.01 -37.34
C GLY A 305 -1.59 2.29 -38.01
N THR A 306 -2.56 2.14 -38.90
CA THR A 306 -3.16 3.22 -39.70
C THR A 306 -4.49 3.70 -39.16
N LYS A 307 -5.08 2.98 -38.20
CA LYS A 307 -6.42 3.30 -37.66
C LYS A 307 -6.50 3.18 -36.16
N ASN A 308 -7.00 4.24 -35.53
CA ASN A 308 -7.21 4.27 -34.09
C ASN A 308 -8.50 3.51 -33.72
N PRO A 309 -8.43 2.48 -32.85
CA PRO A 309 -9.60 1.70 -32.44
C PRO A 309 -10.72 2.55 -31.79
N ASP A 310 -10.38 3.66 -31.14
CA ASP A 310 -11.35 4.54 -30.50
C ASP A 310 -12.31 5.19 -31.52
N THR A 311 -11.86 5.34 -32.77
CA THR A 311 -12.64 5.95 -33.85
C THR A 311 -13.53 4.97 -34.60
N VAL A 312 -13.53 3.69 -34.22
CA VAL A 312 -14.29 2.62 -34.88
C VAL A 312 -15.57 2.32 -34.12
N VAL A 313 -16.65 2.05 -34.86
CA VAL A 313 -17.91 1.55 -34.28
C VAL A 313 -17.69 0.17 -33.66
N LYS A 314 -18.02 0.03 -32.38
CA LYS A 314 -18.08 -1.27 -31.71
C LYS A 314 -19.52 -1.79 -31.58
N ALA A 315 -19.71 -2.99 -31.02
CA ALA A 315 -21.06 -3.52 -30.83
C ALA A 315 -21.78 -2.77 -29.69
N THR A 316 -21.05 -2.47 -28.61
CA THR A 316 -21.49 -1.66 -27.47
C THR A 316 -20.48 -0.57 -27.12
N ALA A 317 -20.90 0.48 -26.41
CA ALA A 317 -20.00 1.54 -25.94
C ALA A 317 -18.88 1.04 -25.00
N ASN A 318 -19.08 -0.09 -24.31
CA ASN A 318 -18.13 -0.68 -23.35
C ASN A 318 -17.08 -1.59 -24.00
N ASP A 319 -17.21 -1.88 -25.31
CA ASP A 319 -16.30 -2.78 -26.02
C ASP A 319 -14.95 -2.13 -26.36
N HIS A 320 -14.81 -0.82 -26.13
CA HIS A 320 -13.54 -0.12 -26.28
C HIS A 320 -12.60 -0.48 -25.12
N GLY A 321 -11.54 -1.23 -25.42
CA GLY A 321 -10.55 -1.61 -24.40
C GLY A 321 -9.77 -0.41 -23.84
N THR A 322 -9.32 -0.50 -22.58
CA THR A 322 -8.57 0.59 -21.91
C THR A 322 -7.28 0.97 -22.64
N CYS A 323 -6.58 -0.02 -23.22
CA CYS A 323 -5.42 0.19 -24.08
C CYS A 323 -5.39 -0.81 -25.25
N GLU A 324 -6.51 -0.89 -25.98
CA GLU A 324 -6.64 -1.78 -27.15
C GLU A 324 -5.58 -1.46 -28.21
N SER A 325 -4.96 -2.47 -28.83
CA SER A 325 -3.91 -2.28 -29.84
C SER A 325 -4.38 -1.47 -31.05
N ILE A 326 -3.47 -0.70 -31.66
CA ILE A 326 -3.77 0.02 -32.91
C ILE A 326 -4.09 -0.97 -34.03
N ILE A 327 -5.10 -0.64 -34.84
CA ILE A 327 -5.57 -1.46 -35.95
C ILE A 327 -4.66 -1.25 -37.16
N GLN A 328 -4.24 -2.36 -37.76
CA GLN A 328 -3.48 -2.40 -39.01
C GLN A 328 -4.45 -2.70 -40.16
N GLU A 329 -4.80 -1.69 -40.93
CA GLU A 329 -5.53 -1.85 -42.20
C GLU A 329 -4.56 -1.81 -43.37
N ASP A 330 -4.91 -2.47 -44.48
CA ASP A 330 -4.14 -2.45 -45.74
C ASP A 330 -2.65 -2.80 -45.56
N ASN A 331 -2.36 -3.81 -44.73
CA ASN A 331 -0.99 -4.20 -44.36
C ASN A 331 -0.15 -3.05 -43.80
N ASN A 332 -0.80 -2.13 -43.07
CA ASN A 332 -0.21 -0.94 -42.47
C ASN A 332 0.39 0.03 -43.50
N ARG A 333 -0.20 0.08 -44.70
CA ARG A 333 0.19 0.98 -45.79
C ARG A 333 -0.52 2.33 -45.67
N LEU A 334 0.20 3.41 -45.95
CA LEU A 334 -0.34 4.74 -46.12
C LEU A 334 -0.08 5.22 -47.55
N ASP A 335 -1.12 5.66 -48.24
CA ASP A 335 -1.03 6.20 -49.59
C ASP A 335 -1.11 7.72 -49.55
N LEU A 336 0.01 8.38 -49.85
CA LEU A 336 0.15 9.82 -49.79
C LEU A 336 -0.04 10.44 -51.18
N GLY A 337 -0.94 11.41 -51.30
CA GLY A 337 -1.19 12.17 -52.54
C GLY A 337 -2.67 12.29 -52.85
N ASN A 338 -3.00 12.71 -54.07
CA ASN A 338 -4.38 12.91 -54.50
C ASN A 338 -5.12 11.58 -54.76
N PRO A 339 -6.14 11.21 -53.96
CA PRO A 339 -6.82 9.93 -54.14
C PRO A 339 -7.54 9.79 -55.49
N SER A 340 -7.95 10.92 -56.09
CA SER A 340 -8.59 10.95 -57.42
C SER A 340 -7.59 10.86 -58.58
N ALA A 341 -6.29 10.89 -58.28
CA ALA A 341 -5.20 10.78 -59.25
C ALA A 341 -4.18 9.73 -58.81
N GLU A 342 -4.67 8.55 -58.42
CA GLU A 342 -3.83 7.40 -58.03
C GLU A 342 -2.85 7.69 -56.88
N ASN A 343 -3.22 8.60 -55.98
CA ASN A 343 -2.36 9.11 -54.90
C ASN A 343 -1.08 9.78 -55.44
N SER A 344 -1.17 10.49 -56.56
CA SER A 344 -0.06 11.28 -57.09
C SER A 344 0.14 12.58 -56.31
N LEU A 345 1.40 12.96 -56.10
CA LEU A 345 1.78 14.27 -55.57
C LEU A 345 1.72 15.33 -56.68
N GLU A 346 1.38 16.57 -56.33
CA GLU A 346 1.35 17.70 -57.26
C GLU A 346 2.14 18.88 -56.71
N THR A 347 2.76 19.68 -57.58
CA THR A 347 3.66 20.77 -57.16
C THR A 347 2.94 21.91 -56.46
N GLY A 348 1.65 22.12 -56.73
CA GLY A 348 0.89 23.26 -56.22
C GLY A 348 0.19 23.03 -54.88
N ARG A 349 0.31 21.85 -54.27
CA ARG A 349 -0.49 21.49 -53.09
C ARG A 349 0.26 20.54 -52.16
N GLY A 350 0.07 20.74 -50.86
CA GLY A 350 0.58 19.83 -49.85
C GLY A 350 -0.38 18.66 -49.61
N TRP A 351 0.18 17.47 -49.43
CA TRP A 351 -0.57 16.26 -49.07
C TRP A 351 -0.05 15.69 -47.76
N ASP A 352 -0.94 15.07 -46.99
CA ASP A 352 -0.61 14.39 -45.75
C ASP A 352 -1.34 13.07 -45.57
N VAL A 353 -0.77 12.23 -44.72
CA VAL A 353 -1.36 10.99 -44.21
C VAL A 353 -1.03 10.84 -42.74
N ASN A 354 -1.79 10.00 -42.02
CA ASN A 354 -1.62 9.82 -40.58
C ASN A 354 -1.40 8.35 -40.22
N SER A 355 -0.46 8.07 -39.33
CA SER A 355 -0.35 6.80 -38.61
C SER A 355 -0.61 6.99 -37.12
N TYR A 356 -0.83 5.89 -36.43
CA TYR A 356 -1.04 5.87 -34.99
C TYR A 356 -0.11 4.86 -34.32
N TRP A 357 0.26 5.14 -33.09
CA TRP A 357 0.86 4.16 -32.20
C TRP A 357 0.26 4.25 -30.81
N ARG A 358 0.32 3.14 -30.07
CA ARG A 358 -0.16 3.04 -28.69
C ARG A 358 0.82 2.26 -27.83
N LEU A 359 1.08 2.78 -26.64
CA LEU A 359 2.06 2.29 -25.69
C LEU A 359 1.44 2.16 -24.29
N SER A 360 1.68 1.04 -23.64
CA SER A 360 1.56 0.90 -22.18
C SER A 360 2.82 0.26 -21.62
N SER A 361 3.24 0.72 -20.44
CA SER A 361 4.41 0.25 -19.72
C SER A 361 4.23 0.42 -18.22
N ASN A 362 4.53 -0.62 -17.45
CA ASN A 362 4.58 -0.55 -15.99
C ASN A 362 5.97 -0.14 -15.46
N SER A 363 6.88 0.33 -16.33
CA SER A 363 8.18 0.83 -15.87
C SER A 363 8.03 2.17 -15.12
N SER A 364 8.60 2.25 -13.92
CA SER A 364 8.57 3.44 -13.07
C SER A 364 9.35 4.61 -13.66
N GLY A 365 10.37 4.35 -14.48
CA GLY A 365 11.10 5.38 -15.21
C GLY A 365 10.38 5.89 -16.46
N GLY A 366 9.25 5.28 -16.84
CA GLY A 366 8.55 5.60 -18.10
C GLY A 366 9.14 4.89 -19.32
N ALA A 367 9.07 5.53 -20.48
CA ALA A 367 9.55 4.97 -21.74
C ALA A 367 9.91 6.07 -22.76
N THR A 368 10.79 5.72 -23.69
CA THR A 368 11.13 6.52 -24.87
C THR A 368 10.62 5.85 -26.12
N VAL A 369 10.01 6.63 -27.03
CA VAL A 369 9.64 6.18 -28.37
C VAL A 369 10.58 6.81 -29.40
N TYR A 370 11.08 5.95 -30.29
CA TYR A 370 11.98 6.30 -31.39
C TYR A 370 11.34 5.99 -32.74
N TYR A 371 11.82 6.63 -33.80
CA TYR A 371 11.62 6.15 -35.17
C TYR A 371 12.95 5.86 -35.88
N SER A 372 12.87 5.02 -36.90
CA SER A 372 13.97 4.71 -37.82
C SER A 372 13.40 4.50 -39.22
N GLY A 373 13.85 5.29 -40.20
CA GLY A 373 13.42 5.13 -41.58
C GLY A 373 14.13 6.07 -42.55
N ASN A 374 13.93 5.84 -43.85
CA ASN A 374 14.42 6.73 -44.90
C ASN A 374 13.32 7.72 -45.34
N THR A 375 13.71 8.73 -46.12
CA THR A 375 12.74 9.50 -46.89
C THR A 375 12.13 8.66 -48.03
N LEU A 376 11.12 9.22 -48.70
CA LEU A 376 10.51 8.65 -49.89
C LEU A 376 11.55 8.52 -51.01
N ALA A 377 11.71 7.31 -51.56
CA ALA A 377 12.66 7.01 -52.63
C ALA A 377 11.99 6.30 -53.80
N ASN A 378 12.37 6.64 -55.03
CA ASN A 378 11.91 5.95 -56.24
C ASN A 378 12.77 4.71 -56.55
N THR A 379 12.41 3.97 -57.61
CA THR A 379 13.09 2.72 -58.01
C THR A 379 14.51 2.92 -58.54
N VAL A 380 14.88 4.12 -58.95
CA VAL A 380 16.23 4.46 -59.43
C VAL A 380 17.10 5.12 -58.35
N GLY A 381 16.54 5.35 -57.16
CA GLY A 381 17.24 5.88 -55.98
C GLY A 381 17.15 7.39 -55.80
N ASP A 382 16.34 8.10 -56.60
CA ASP A 382 16.03 9.50 -56.31
C ASP A 382 15.17 9.57 -55.06
N GLU A 383 15.43 10.57 -54.23
CA GLU A 383 14.84 10.70 -52.90
C GLU A 383 14.22 12.09 -52.73
N ILE A 384 13.04 12.14 -52.13
CA ILE A 384 12.45 13.41 -51.70
C ILE A 384 13.27 13.99 -50.56
N ALA A 385 13.73 15.23 -50.70
CA ALA A 385 14.54 15.91 -49.71
C ALA A 385 13.91 15.90 -48.29
N PRO A 386 14.63 15.43 -47.25
CA PRO A 386 14.11 15.43 -45.89
C PRO A 386 14.15 16.82 -45.26
N MET A 387 13.18 17.11 -44.40
CA MET A 387 13.15 18.32 -43.57
C MET A 387 14.11 18.17 -42.38
N THR A 388 15.41 18.29 -42.61
CA THR A 388 16.47 18.01 -41.60
C THR A 388 16.35 18.86 -40.32
N THR A 389 15.81 20.06 -40.45
CA THR A 389 15.40 20.93 -39.33
C THR A 389 13.90 21.12 -39.35
N LYS A 390 13.31 21.39 -38.18
CA LYS A 390 11.89 21.75 -38.06
C LYS A 390 11.55 22.91 -39.00
N ALA A 391 10.70 22.66 -39.99
CA ALA A 391 10.34 23.63 -41.02
C ALA A 391 8.85 23.51 -41.38
N ARG A 392 8.29 24.55 -42.02
CA ARG A 392 6.91 24.55 -42.50
C ARG A 392 6.77 23.76 -43.79
N SER A 393 5.60 23.14 -43.99
CA SER A 393 5.20 22.61 -45.29
C SER A 393 5.16 23.75 -46.33
N GLN A 394 5.81 23.52 -47.45
CA GLN A 394 5.98 24.44 -48.57
C GLN A 394 5.75 23.68 -49.88
N PRO A 395 4.52 23.69 -50.42
CA PRO A 395 4.27 23.20 -51.76
C PRO A 395 5.16 23.92 -52.79
N GLY A 396 5.51 23.20 -53.85
CA GLY A 396 6.41 23.64 -54.91
C GLY A 396 7.89 23.43 -54.56
N THR A 397 8.19 22.89 -53.38
CA THR A 397 9.53 22.47 -52.99
C THR A 397 9.52 21.01 -52.57
N GLU A 398 10.61 20.32 -52.82
CA GLU A 398 10.76 18.94 -52.41
C GLU A 398 10.96 18.86 -50.88
N GLN A 399 10.03 18.21 -50.17
CA GLN A 399 10.08 18.10 -48.71
C GLN A 399 9.41 16.82 -48.22
N PHE A 400 10.07 16.10 -47.31
CA PHE A 400 9.50 14.99 -46.55
C PHE A 400 9.69 15.21 -45.05
N GLY A 401 8.60 15.06 -44.29
CA GLY A 401 8.58 15.38 -42.87
C GLY A 401 7.56 14.54 -42.09
N LEU A 402 7.81 14.37 -40.80
CA LEU A 402 6.84 13.83 -39.85
C LEU A 402 6.70 14.74 -38.62
N GLY A 403 5.56 14.64 -37.93
CA GLY A 403 5.32 15.31 -36.67
C GLY A 403 3.99 14.91 -36.03
N PHE A 404 3.87 15.11 -34.73
CA PHE A 404 2.67 14.79 -33.96
C PHE A 404 1.58 15.83 -34.17
N ILE A 405 0.34 15.34 -34.22
CA ILE A 405 -0.85 16.16 -34.06
C ILE A 405 -1.37 15.91 -32.64
N ASP A 406 -1.48 16.98 -31.84
CA ASP A 406 -2.18 16.92 -30.57
C ASP A 406 -3.68 16.62 -30.82
N ALA A 407 -4.20 15.59 -30.16
CA ALA A 407 -5.62 15.21 -30.21
C ALA A 407 -6.58 16.35 -29.88
N ASN A 408 -6.19 17.24 -28.96
CA ASN A 408 -7.01 18.37 -28.55
C ASN A 408 -7.00 19.51 -29.60
N LEU A 409 -6.02 19.50 -30.50
CA LEU A 409 -5.91 20.40 -31.65
C LEU A 409 -6.36 19.73 -32.95
N ASP A 410 -6.69 18.44 -32.91
CA ASP A 410 -7.18 17.69 -34.07
C ASP A 410 -8.65 18.04 -34.33
N THR A 411 -8.94 18.48 -35.56
CA THR A 411 -10.32 18.78 -35.95
C THR A 411 -11.01 17.49 -36.35
N LEU A 412 -11.75 16.88 -35.41
CA LEU A 412 -12.63 15.75 -35.71
C LEU A 412 -13.72 16.20 -36.69
N SER A 413 -14.13 15.32 -37.61
CA SER A 413 -15.21 15.64 -38.55
C SER A 413 -16.50 15.97 -37.79
N SER A 414 -17.30 16.89 -38.33
CA SER A 414 -18.62 17.21 -37.77
C SER A 414 -19.49 15.96 -37.63
N SER A 415 -19.46 15.08 -38.63
CA SER A 415 -20.16 13.79 -38.61
C SER A 415 -19.73 12.86 -37.47
N PHE A 416 -18.44 12.87 -37.09
CA PHE A 416 -17.95 12.07 -35.96
C PHE A 416 -18.37 12.68 -34.63
N ASN A 417 -18.35 14.01 -34.52
CA ASN A 417 -18.84 14.71 -33.33
C ASN A 417 -20.34 14.48 -33.11
N ASP A 418 -21.14 14.51 -34.18
CA ASP A 418 -22.58 14.20 -34.13
C ASP A 418 -22.81 12.76 -33.67
N ALA A 419 -21.99 11.82 -34.15
CA ALA A 419 -22.08 10.41 -33.76
C ALA A 419 -21.65 10.15 -32.29
N LEU A 420 -20.72 10.96 -31.76
CA LEU A 420 -20.32 10.92 -30.35
C LEU A 420 -21.40 11.45 -29.40
N ALA A 421 -22.26 12.36 -29.87
CA ALA A 421 -23.28 13.01 -29.04
C ALA A 421 -24.52 12.12 -28.81
N LEU A 422 -24.60 10.95 -29.44
CA LEU A 422 -25.70 10.00 -29.26
C LEU A 422 -25.59 9.29 -27.90
N THR A 423 -26.72 9.07 -27.23
CA THR A 423 -26.83 8.51 -25.86
C THR A 423 -26.27 7.08 -25.72
N ASP A 424 -26.01 6.40 -26.84
CA ASP A 424 -25.32 5.11 -26.95
C ASP A 424 -24.24 5.19 -28.03
N SER A 425 -23.32 6.17 -27.90
CA SER A 425 -22.26 6.32 -28.88
C SER A 425 -21.34 5.10 -28.82
N ARG A 426 -21.40 4.26 -29.85
CA ARG A 426 -20.49 3.12 -30.06
C ARG A 426 -19.06 3.55 -30.44
N TYR A 427 -18.78 4.84 -30.32
CA TYR A 427 -17.53 5.53 -30.60
C TYR A 427 -16.94 6.07 -29.30
N LYS A 428 -15.63 6.26 -29.29
CA LYS A 428 -14.91 6.89 -28.18
C LYS A 428 -14.09 8.06 -28.71
N ARG A 429 -14.03 9.16 -27.96
CA ARG A 429 -13.13 10.27 -28.34
C ARG A 429 -11.69 9.76 -28.29
N PRO A 430 -10.92 9.81 -29.40
CA PRO A 430 -9.54 9.35 -29.39
C PRO A 430 -8.68 10.26 -28.52
N SER A 431 -7.78 9.66 -27.74
CA SER A 431 -6.82 10.38 -26.90
C SER A 431 -5.43 10.27 -27.52
N SER A 432 -5.19 11.00 -28.62
CA SER A 432 -3.94 10.93 -29.38
C SER A 432 -2.87 11.92 -28.91
N TYR A 433 -2.49 11.86 -27.63
CA TYR A 433 -1.27 12.50 -27.11
C TYR A 433 -0.23 11.45 -26.69
N PRO A 434 1.04 11.54 -27.14
CA PRO A 434 2.04 10.49 -26.97
C PRO A 434 2.36 10.12 -25.52
N PHE A 435 2.16 11.06 -24.58
CA PHE A 435 2.37 11.08 -23.12
C PHE A 435 1.13 11.35 -22.26
N ILE A 436 0.35 10.35 -21.82
CA ILE A 436 -0.68 10.51 -20.78
C ILE A 436 -0.37 9.59 -19.60
N THR A 437 -0.37 10.14 -18.39
CA THR A 437 0.17 9.44 -17.22
C THR A 437 -0.90 9.03 -16.20
N VAL A 438 -0.53 8.06 -15.34
CA VAL A 438 -1.47 7.42 -14.38
C VAL A 438 -2.06 8.39 -13.37
N ALA A 439 -1.29 9.40 -12.93
CA ALA A 439 -1.77 10.42 -11.98
C ALA A 439 -2.94 11.27 -12.52
N GLY A 440 -3.24 11.19 -13.81
CA GLY A 440 -4.36 11.89 -14.44
C GLY A 440 -5.45 11.00 -15.05
N GLN A 441 -5.36 9.67 -14.89
CA GLN A 441 -6.42 8.76 -15.33
C GLN A 441 -7.54 8.57 -14.30
N SER A 442 -7.41 9.06 -13.06
CA SER A 442 -8.41 8.87 -12.00
C SER A 442 -9.73 9.63 -12.17
N ALA A 443 -9.99 10.26 -13.32
CA ALA A 443 -11.32 10.80 -13.62
C ALA A 443 -11.60 10.78 -15.14
N VAL A 444 -12.01 9.64 -15.70
CA VAL A 444 -12.52 9.61 -17.09
C VAL A 444 -13.87 8.89 -17.16
N THR A 445 -14.86 9.51 -16.53
CA THR A 445 -16.20 9.62 -17.09
C THR A 445 -16.38 11.10 -17.41
N ASN A 446 -16.55 11.49 -18.68
CA ASN A 446 -16.71 12.86 -19.24
C ASN A 446 -15.45 13.64 -19.71
N PRO A 447 -15.60 14.59 -20.68
CA PRO A 447 -14.54 15.08 -21.55
C PRO A 447 -13.72 16.16 -20.85
N GLY A 448 -12.48 15.82 -20.52
CA GLY A 448 -11.57 16.72 -19.82
C GLY A 448 -10.16 16.14 -19.83
N PHE A 449 -9.63 15.90 -21.04
CA PHE A 449 -8.21 15.62 -21.23
C PHE A 449 -7.33 16.87 -21.03
N ASP A 450 -7.97 18.03 -20.75
CA ASP A 450 -7.36 19.35 -20.59
C ASP A 450 -6.61 19.57 -19.26
N GLN A 451 -6.54 18.56 -18.38
CA GLN A 451 -5.84 18.68 -17.08
C GLN A 451 -4.67 17.70 -16.90
N LEU A 452 -4.28 17.01 -17.97
CA LEU A 452 -3.09 16.16 -17.98
C LEU A 452 -1.86 17.02 -18.27
N ALA A 453 -0.88 17.02 -17.37
CA ALA A 453 0.42 17.61 -17.69
C ALA A 453 1.09 16.74 -18.77
N GLY A 454 0.96 17.17 -20.03
CA GLY A 454 1.68 16.58 -21.16
C GLY A 454 3.17 16.58 -20.88
N GLN A 455 3.81 15.45 -21.16
CA GLN A 455 5.26 15.27 -20.95
C GLN A 455 5.97 15.32 -22.29
N PRO A 456 7.23 15.80 -22.32
CA PRO A 456 7.77 16.46 -23.50
C PRO A 456 7.87 15.50 -24.69
N ILE A 457 7.01 15.76 -25.68
CA ILE A 457 7.30 15.48 -27.07
C ILE A 457 8.61 16.20 -27.40
N SER A 458 9.45 15.62 -28.24
CA SER A 458 10.57 16.40 -28.77
C SER A 458 10.00 17.62 -29.50
N ASP A 459 10.39 18.84 -29.07
CA ASP A 459 9.88 20.10 -29.62
C ASP A 459 9.95 20.14 -31.15
N ASP A 460 10.92 19.44 -31.72
CA ASP A 460 11.12 19.30 -33.16
C ASP A 460 9.94 18.65 -33.91
N TYR A 461 9.12 17.87 -33.22
CA TYR A 461 8.02 17.08 -33.80
C TYR A 461 6.64 17.47 -33.27
N ALA A 462 6.50 18.47 -32.41
CA ALA A 462 5.24 18.77 -31.72
C ALA A 462 4.22 19.62 -32.52
N ASP A 463 4.64 20.23 -33.64
CA ASP A 463 3.88 21.30 -34.31
C ASP A 463 3.30 20.90 -35.69
N ALA A 464 2.92 19.65 -35.90
CA ALA A 464 2.32 19.21 -37.18
C ALA A 464 0.82 19.54 -37.32
N ALA A 465 0.23 20.18 -36.29
CA ALA A 465 -1.11 20.74 -36.36
C ALA A 465 -1.16 21.97 -37.29
N GLY A 466 -2.32 22.23 -37.91
CA GLY A 466 -2.53 23.36 -38.82
C GLY A 466 -2.59 22.98 -40.30
N THR A 467 -2.40 23.97 -41.18
CA THR A 467 -2.56 23.82 -42.64
C THR A 467 -1.24 23.43 -43.31
N LEU A 468 -1.32 22.62 -44.37
CA LEU A 468 -0.16 22.26 -45.20
C LEU A 468 0.21 23.32 -46.23
N ASP A 469 -0.77 24.15 -46.58
CA ASP A 469 -0.64 25.28 -47.49
C ASP A 469 -1.51 26.46 -47.03
N ASN A 470 -1.39 27.59 -47.71
CA ASN A 470 -2.19 28.80 -47.47
C ASN A 470 -3.49 28.88 -48.31
N GLY A 471 -3.91 27.77 -48.92
CA GLY A 471 -5.04 27.70 -49.84
C GLY A 471 -4.75 28.13 -51.28
N THR A 472 -3.56 28.67 -51.57
CA THR A 472 -3.13 29.06 -52.94
C THR A 472 -1.83 28.37 -53.36
N GLY A 473 -1.45 27.27 -52.69
CA GLY A 473 -0.23 26.53 -52.96
C GLY A 473 1.05 27.15 -52.39
N GLY A 474 0.92 28.12 -51.48
CA GLY A 474 2.02 28.69 -50.72
C GLY A 474 2.23 27.99 -49.37
N GLN A 475 3.14 28.55 -48.56
CA GLN A 475 3.54 27.99 -47.27
C GLN A 475 2.36 27.75 -46.31
N GLY A 476 2.29 26.56 -45.70
CA GLY A 476 1.36 26.25 -44.62
C GLY A 476 1.81 26.71 -43.24
N SER A 477 0.99 26.44 -42.22
CA SER A 477 1.35 26.70 -40.81
C SER A 477 1.96 25.49 -40.10
N ALA A 478 1.64 24.27 -40.53
CA ALA A 478 2.14 23.04 -39.91
C ALA A 478 3.64 22.85 -40.14
N GLN A 479 4.33 22.38 -39.10
CA GLN A 479 5.78 22.18 -39.10
C GLN A 479 6.16 20.71 -38.89
N PHE A 480 7.22 20.29 -39.58
CA PHE A 480 7.68 18.91 -39.62
C PHE A 480 9.20 18.85 -39.57
N LYS A 481 9.72 17.70 -39.16
CA LYS A 481 11.15 17.35 -39.22
C LYS A 481 11.30 15.90 -39.70
N PHE A 482 12.42 15.59 -40.35
CA PHE A 482 12.84 14.24 -40.65
C PHE A 482 14.36 14.11 -40.64
N VAL A 483 14.86 13.15 -39.86
CA VAL A 483 16.29 12.87 -39.72
C VAL A 483 16.61 11.57 -40.46
N LYS A 484 17.23 11.66 -41.64
CA LYS A 484 17.62 10.50 -42.44
C LYS A 484 18.62 9.58 -41.72
N ALA A 485 19.45 10.13 -40.85
CA ALA A 485 20.38 9.35 -40.03
C ALA A 485 19.67 8.37 -39.06
N SER A 486 18.35 8.52 -38.86
CA SER A 486 17.53 7.62 -38.02
C SER A 486 17.60 6.15 -38.44
N ASN A 487 17.92 5.86 -39.71
CA ASN A 487 18.18 4.50 -40.22
C ASN A 487 19.38 3.80 -39.56
N THR A 488 20.30 4.57 -38.98
CA THR A 488 21.50 4.04 -38.30
C THR A 488 21.40 4.20 -36.79
N VAL A 489 20.87 5.33 -36.33
CA VAL A 489 20.68 5.64 -34.91
C VAL A 489 19.24 6.11 -34.74
N PRO A 490 18.33 5.27 -34.21
CA PRO A 490 16.93 5.63 -34.05
C PRO A 490 16.76 6.99 -33.35
N GLU A 491 15.89 7.82 -33.90
CA GLU A 491 15.70 9.20 -33.46
C GLU A 491 14.58 9.26 -32.40
N PRO A 492 14.84 9.82 -31.21
CA PRO A 492 13.83 9.96 -30.17
C PRO A 492 12.81 11.03 -30.56
N ILE A 493 11.54 10.66 -30.51
CA ILE A 493 10.42 11.56 -30.86
C ILE A 493 9.53 11.88 -29.69
N ALA A 494 9.46 11.00 -28.70
CA ALA A 494 8.65 11.18 -27.52
C ALA A 494 9.31 10.52 -26.31
N GLN A 495 9.32 11.19 -25.16
CA GLN A 495 9.83 10.64 -23.91
C GLN A 495 8.90 10.87 -22.69
N GLN A 496 8.80 9.86 -21.83
CA GLN A 496 8.27 9.95 -20.46
C GLN A 496 9.33 9.38 -19.51
N ASN A 497 9.68 10.13 -18.47
CA ASN A 497 10.88 9.89 -17.65
C ASN A 497 10.56 9.75 -16.15
N GLN A 498 9.29 9.93 -15.76
CA GLN A 498 8.91 10.18 -14.38
C GLN A 498 7.92 9.15 -13.82
N GLN A 499 7.22 8.42 -14.68
CA GLN A 499 6.13 7.55 -14.25
C GLN A 499 5.74 6.50 -15.28
N VAL A 500 5.04 5.48 -14.78
CA VAL A 500 4.38 4.44 -15.56
C VAL A 500 3.41 5.02 -16.60
N ILE A 501 3.30 4.32 -17.73
CA ILE A 501 2.42 4.69 -18.85
C ILE A 501 1.27 3.68 -18.87
N SER A 502 0.09 4.07 -18.38
CA SER A 502 -1.08 3.16 -18.40
C SER A 502 -1.61 2.97 -19.82
N CYS A 503 -1.75 4.06 -20.58
CA CYS A 503 -2.00 4.01 -22.01
C CYS A 503 -1.73 5.37 -22.62
N ALA A 504 -0.84 5.43 -23.60
CA ALA A 504 -0.62 6.63 -24.40
C ALA A 504 -0.79 6.30 -25.88
N THR A 505 -1.50 7.16 -26.61
CA THR A 505 -1.73 6.99 -28.05
C THR A 505 -1.21 8.23 -28.74
N ALA A 506 -0.56 8.11 -29.88
CA ALA A 506 -0.18 9.29 -30.65
C ALA A 506 -0.69 9.21 -32.08
N LYS A 507 -0.96 10.39 -32.65
CA LYS A 507 -1.24 10.58 -34.07
C LYS A 507 -0.02 11.23 -34.72
N MET A 508 0.62 10.51 -35.63
CA MET A 508 1.75 11.01 -36.41
C MET A 508 1.27 11.39 -37.80
N ARG A 509 1.55 12.61 -38.21
CA ARG A 509 1.28 13.16 -39.54
C ARG A 509 2.55 13.13 -40.38
N TYR A 510 2.44 12.69 -41.62
CA TYR A 510 3.51 12.74 -42.61
C TYR A 510 3.14 13.71 -43.71
N VAL A 511 4.12 14.45 -44.22
CA VAL A 511 3.98 15.35 -45.36
C VAL A 511 4.97 14.95 -46.45
N GLY A 512 4.54 15.07 -47.70
CA GLY A 512 5.39 14.94 -48.88
C GLY A 512 5.02 16.00 -49.91
N ASN A 513 5.96 16.91 -50.17
CA ASN A 513 5.85 17.94 -51.20
C ASN A 513 6.88 17.67 -52.30
N ILE A 514 6.57 18.06 -53.53
CA ILE A 514 7.45 17.93 -54.68
C ILE A 514 7.70 19.28 -55.34
N GLY A 515 8.90 19.42 -55.92
CA GLY A 515 9.27 20.54 -56.78
C GLY A 515 8.98 20.26 -58.25
N ALA A 516 9.12 21.28 -59.10
CA ALA A 516 9.05 21.11 -60.56
C ALA A 516 10.23 20.28 -61.11
N ASP A 517 11.29 20.17 -60.33
CA ASP A 517 12.53 19.44 -60.60
C ASP A 517 12.60 18.07 -59.92
N THR A 518 11.60 17.69 -59.11
CA THR A 518 11.51 16.34 -58.53
C THR A 518 11.30 15.32 -59.66
N PRO A 519 12.18 14.32 -59.82
CA PRO A 519 12.04 13.31 -60.86
C PRO A 519 10.72 12.53 -60.75
N ALA A 520 10.12 12.19 -61.90
CA ALA A 520 8.91 11.38 -61.91
C ALA A 520 9.20 9.93 -61.49
N GLY A 521 8.29 9.31 -60.72
CA GLY A 521 8.42 7.92 -60.32
C GLY A 521 7.44 7.53 -59.21
N VAL A 522 7.43 6.25 -58.87
CA VAL A 522 6.71 5.75 -57.68
C VAL A 522 7.67 5.78 -56.51
N TYR A 523 7.39 6.64 -55.53
CA TYR A 523 8.20 6.81 -54.34
C TYR A 523 7.65 6.00 -53.18
N THR A 524 8.52 5.30 -52.45
CA THR A 524 8.14 4.48 -51.30
C THR A 524 9.12 4.68 -50.15
N THR A 525 8.65 4.46 -48.92
CA THR A 525 9.51 4.41 -47.72
C THR A 525 8.91 3.48 -46.67
N LYS A 526 9.73 3.11 -45.69
CA LYS A 526 9.31 2.38 -44.49
C LYS A 526 9.86 3.09 -43.25
N ILE A 527 8.94 3.47 -42.36
CA ILE A 527 9.26 4.03 -41.05
C ILE A 527 8.94 2.98 -39.98
N ASN A 528 9.91 2.65 -39.14
CA ASN A 528 9.75 1.76 -38.01
C ASN A 528 9.69 2.57 -36.72
N TYR A 529 8.84 2.15 -35.78
CA TYR A 529 8.80 2.72 -34.44
C TYR A 529 9.32 1.72 -33.42
N LEU A 530 10.01 2.22 -32.41
CA LEU A 530 10.56 1.42 -31.32
C LEU A 530 10.19 2.08 -30.00
N ALA A 531 9.83 1.29 -28.99
CA ALA A 531 9.62 1.74 -27.62
C ALA A 531 10.63 1.05 -26.70
N ALA A 532 11.24 1.82 -25.79
CA ALA A 532 12.17 1.31 -24.80
C ALA A 532 11.79 1.82 -23.40
N PRO A 533 11.69 0.94 -22.39
CA PRO A 533 11.45 1.37 -21.02
C PRO A 533 12.68 2.10 -20.45
N GLN A 534 12.44 2.96 -19.47
CA GLN A 534 13.47 3.66 -18.70
C GLN A 534 13.49 3.16 -17.27
N TYR A 535 14.63 3.25 -16.57
CA TYR A 535 14.79 2.80 -15.18
C TYR A 535 15.37 3.87 -14.28
#